data_AF-A0A532VJ63-F1
#
_entry.id   AF-A0A532VJ63-F1
#
_cell.length_a   1.000
_cell.length_b   1.000
_cell.length_c   1.000
_cell.angle_alpha   90.00
_cell.angle_beta   90.00
_cell.angle_gamma   90.00
#
_symmetry.space_group_name_H-M   'P 1'
#
loop_
_entity.id
_entity.type
_entity.pdbx_description
1 polymer ?
#
loop_
_entity_poly.entity_id
_entity_poly.type
_entity_poly.pdbx_seq_one_letter_code
_entity_poly.pdbx_strand_id
1 'polypeptide(L)'
;MMKRSSVLLVVGLMCLVSAMGASAAQVEEQTFALKADGSVSVDNSAGETVIHAWDKEEVRMISTRKGSGADKIEIIIDAGEDYLQIETEYPVFSWFRRPRVNYELWVPQGATLRIIASSGDIQIEGQRSDVRVNASSGNIELADIWGAIDAGTSSGSIRAEDSKGDIIARSSSGSIRILGVEATEGELNDIRVHASSGSIVLKDIEANIDAETSSGGISIDNSQGNISASCSSGDIRIVEAQGAVESIRTSSGKIYVELEEVDEDASQMSFQSSSGDISLFLPADIDAEVDIRTTSGRISTDFRIAVEGTLEKNELQGTIGAGGILIRLRATSGDVSLRSL
;
A
#
# COMPACT_ATOMS: atom_id res chain seq x y z
N MET A 1 35.20 16.33 2.21
CA MET A 1 36.32 15.75 3.00
C MET A 1 35.74 14.66 3.88
N MET A 2 35.59 13.45 3.36
CA MET A 2 35.32 12.22 4.11
C MET A 2 36.16 11.14 3.45
N LYS A 3 36.99 10.47 4.24
CA LYS A 3 37.93 9.44 3.77
C LYS A 3 37.12 8.23 3.32
N ARG A 4 37.25 7.83 2.05
CA ARG A 4 36.84 6.51 1.56
C ARG A 4 37.80 5.49 2.18
N SER A 5 37.34 4.77 3.19
CA SER A 5 38.05 3.60 3.72
C SER A 5 37.92 2.45 2.74
N SER A 6 39.02 1.72 2.61
CA SER A 6 39.26 0.62 1.69
C SER A 6 38.19 -0.47 1.75
N VAL A 7 37.58 -0.78 0.60
CA VAL A 7 36.69 -1.93 0.43
C VAL A 7 37.52 -3.21 0.40
N LEU A 8 37.14 -4.17 1.23
CA LEU A 8 37.71 -5.51 1.28
C LEU A 8 37.15 -6.29 0.09
N LEU A 9 38.03 -6.66 -0.85
CA LEU A 9 37.68 -7.51 -1.98
C LEU A 9 37.49 -8.96 -1.48
N VAL A 10 36.26 -9.36 -1.14
CA VAL A 10 35.94 -10.78 -0.96
C VAL A 10 35.81 -11.39 -2.36
N VAL A 11 36.74 -12.27 -2.70
CA VAL A 11 36.79 -12.95 -4.00
C VAL A 11 35.66 -14.00 -4.04
N GLY A 12 34.49 -13.60 -4.53
CA GLY A 12 33.45 -14.54 -4.97
C GLY A 12 33.91 -15.34 -6.20
N LEU A 13 33.54 -16.61 -6.26
CA LEU A 13 33.87 -17.50 -7.38
C LEU A 13 33.17 -17.00 -8.66
N MET A 14 33.94 -16.34 -9.54
CA MET A 14 33.44 -15.67 -10.74
C MET A 14 33.44 -16.63 -11.94
N CYS A 15 32.28 -17.15 -12.33
CA CYS A 15 32.11 -17.92 -13.58
C CYS A 15 31.66 -16.98 -14.72
N LEU A 16 32.63 -16.41 -15.44
CA LEU A 16 32.40 -15.60 -16.64
C LEU A 16 32.09 -16.51 -17.85
N VAL A 17 30.83 -16.60 -18.26
CA VAL A 17 30.46 -17.11 -19.59
C VAL A 17 30.37 -15.93 -20.56
N SER A 18 31.46 -15.64 -21.27
CA SER A 18 31.52 -14.53 -22.23
C SER A 18 31.18 -15.00 -23.65
N ALA A 19 29.93 -14.77 -24.08
CA ALA A 19 29.55 -14.87 -25.48
C ALA A 19 29.77 -13.51 -26.18
N MET A 20 30.82 -13.41 -27.00
CA MET A 20 31.12 -12.19 -27.78
C MET A 20 30.20 -12.08 -29.01
N GLY A 21 29.26 -11.13 -28.97
CA GLY A 21 28.46 -10.68 -30.11
C GLY A 21 28.03 -9.22 -29.91
N ALA A 22 28.21 -8.38 -30.94
CA ALA A 22 27.81 -6.97 -30.89
C ALA A 22 26.30 -6.83 -30.61
N SER A 23 25.94 -5.99 -29.62
CA SER A 23 24.59 -5.82 -29.08
C SER A 23 24.00 -7.00 -28.30
N ALA A 24 24.82 -7.90 -27.77
CA ALA A 24 24.38 -8.88 -26.78
C ALA A 24 24.31 -8.24 -25.38
N ALA A 25 23.25 -8.54 -24.62
CA ALA A 25 23.17 -8.17 -23.21
C ALA A 25 24.32 -8.85 -22.44
N GLN A 26 24.97 -8.12 -21.53
CA GLN A 26 26.02 -8.70 -20.69
C GLN A 26 25.35 -9.30 -19.45
N VAL A 27 25.35 -10.62 -19.36
CA VAL A 27 24.77 -11.37 -18.23
C VAL A 27 25.90 -11.86 -17.34
N GLU A 28 25.76 -11.62 -16.04
CA GLU A 28 26.73 -12.03 -15.03
C GLU A 28 25.99 -12.63 -13.83
N GLU A 29 26.38 -13.84 -13.45
CA GLU A 29 25.81 -14.59 -12.33
C GLU A 29 26.84 -14.65 -11.20
N GLN A 30 26.41 -14.32 -9.98
CA GLN A 30 27.22 -14.32 -8.76
C GLN A 30 26.43 -14.93 -7.60
N THR A 31 27.14 -15.46 -6.61
CA THR A 31 26.55 -16.02 -5.39
C THR A 31 27.30 -15.50 -4.17
N PHE A 32 26.55 -15.13 -3.14
CA PHE A 32 27.06 -14.58 -1.88
C PHE A 32 26.51 -15.40 -0.73
N ALA A 33 27.34 -15.78 0.24
CA ALA A 33 26.83 -16.36 1.48
C ALA A 33 26.03 -15.29 2.25
N LEU A 34 24.88 -15.66 2.81
CA LEU A 34 24.06 -14.76 3.62
C LEU A 34 23.23 -15.61 4.59
N LYS A 35 23.32 -15.32 5.89
CA LYS A 35 22.48 -16.00 6.90
C LYS A 35 20.99 -15.84 6.58
N ALA A 36 20.19 -16.78 7.06
CA ALA A 36 18.75 -16.82 6.82
C ALA A 36 18.03 -15.51 7.22
N ASP A 37 18.52 -14.81 8.24
CA ASP A 37 18.00 -13.55 8.80
C ASP A 37 18.85 -12.32 8.42
N GLY A 38 19.72 -12.46 7.42
CA GLY A 38 20.59 -11.39 6.95
C GLY A 38 19.82 -10.21 6.32
N SER A 39 20.56 -9.26 5.78
CA SER A 39 19.98 -8.08 5.12
C SER A 39 20.43 -7.95 3.67
N VAL A 40 19.51 -7.60 2.76
CA VAL A 40 19.82 -7.31 1.36
C VAL A 40 19.38 -5.91 1.00
N SER A 41 20.32 -5.08 0.52
CA SER A 41 20.07 -3.74 0.02
C SER A 41 20.46 -3.64 -1.46
N VAL A 42 19.54 -3.16 -2.30
CA VAL A 42 19.80 -2.90 -3.72
C VAL A 42 19.45 -1.45 -4.04
N ASP A 43 20.43 -0.69 -4.51
CA ASP A 43 20.25 0.62 -5.12
C ASP A 43 20.48 0.52 -6.63
N ASN A 44 19.37 0.57 -7.38
CA ASN A 44 19.38 0.52 -8.83
C ASN A 44 18.81 1.81 -9.43
N SER A 45 19.68 2.64 -9.99
CA SER A 45 19.22 3.88 -10.63
C SER A 45 18.40 3.63 -11.91
N ALA A 46 18.64 2.54 -12.64
CA ALA A 46 17.92 2.25 -13.88
C ALA A 46 17.82 0.75 -14.20
N GLY A 47 16.60 0.25 -14.36
CA GLY A 47 16.30 -1.12 -14.72
C GLY A 47 15.49 -1.85 -13.67
N GLU A 48 15.00 -3.01 -14.05
CA GLU A 48 14.10 -3.83 -13.24
C GLU A 48 14.85 -4.55 -12.12
N THR A 49 14.21 -4.72 -10.97
CA THR A 49 14.73 -5.51 -9.85
C THR A 49 13.69 -6.54 -9.44
N VAL A 50 13.98 -7.82 -9.67
CA VAL A 50 13.13 -8.94 -9.28
C VAL A 50 13.80 -9.72 -8.15
N ILE A 51 13.07 -9.99 -7.08
CA ILE A 51 13.54 -10.75 -5.92
C ILE A 51 12.59 -11.92 -5.66
N HIS A 52 13.17 -13.11 -5.62
CA HIS A 52 12.52 -14.35 -5.27
C HIS A 52 13.02 -14.82 -3.91
N ALA A 53 12.13 -15.19 -3.00
CA ALA A 53 12.52 -15.85 -1.76
C ALA A 53 12.89 -17.33 -2.00
N TRP A 54 13.82 -17.87 -1.20
CA TRP A 54 14.14 -19.30 -1.16
C TRP A 54 14.64 -19.77 0.21
N ASP A 55 14.88 -21.07 0.36
CA ASP A 55 15.25 -21.75 1.60
C ASP A 55 16.76 -21.87 1.86
N LYS A 56 17.59 -21.25 1.02
CA LYS A 56 19.05 -21.32 1.14
C LYS A 56 19.64 -20.10 1.84
N GLU A 57 20.68 -20.32 2.63
CA GLU A 57 21.52 -19.27 3.27
C GLU A 57 22.57 -18.71 2.31
N GLU A 58 22.14 -18.33 1.12
CA GLU A 58 22.95 -17.65 0.12
C GLU A 58 22.04 -16.73 -0.69
N VAL A 59 22.64 -15.73 -1.33
CA VAL A 59 21.97 -14.92 -2.37
C VAL A 59 22.56 -15.29 -3.71
N ARG A 60 21.71 -15.69 -4.65
CA ARG A 60 22.09 -15.81 -6.07
C ARG A 60 21.62 -14.57 -6.80
N MET A 61 22.54 -13.91 -7.49
CA MET A 61 22.25 -12.70 -8.25
C MET A 61 22.60 -12.90 -9.72
N ILE A 62 21.65 -12.62 -10.59
CA ILE A 62 21.87 -12.45 -12.02
C ILE A 62 21.74 -10.96 -12.33
N SER A 63 22.78 -10.38 -12.91
CA SER A 63 22.77 -9.00 -13.40
C SER A 63 22.84 -9.00 -14.92
N THR A 64 21.96 -8.23 -15.56
CA THR A 64 21.90 -8.11 -17.02
C THR A 64 22.04 -6.65 -17.45
N ARG A 65 23.21 -6.28 -17.96
CA ARG A 65 23.49 -4.93 -18.46
C ARG A 65 23.00 -4.80 -19.91
N LYS A 66 22.18 -3.78 -20.21
CA LYS A 66 21.59 -3.51 -21.53
C LYS A 66 21.76 -2.04 -21.94
N GLY A 67 21.86 -1.80 -23.25
CA GLY A 67 21.96 -0.47 -23.83
C GLY A 67 23.38 -0.07 -24.20
N SER A 68 23.51 0.98 -25.02
CA SER A 68 24.82 1.47 -25.44
C SER A 68 25.53 2.14 -24.26
N GLY A 69 26.78 1.74 -23.96
CA GLY A 69 27.52 2.24 -22.79
C GLY A 69 27.21 1.50 -21.49
N ALA A 70 26.48 0.38 -21.55
CA ALA A 70 26.22 -0.47 -20.39
C ALA A 70 27.49 -1.14 -19.83
N ASP A 71 28.51 -1.29 -20.66
CA ASP A 71 29.88 -1.73 -20.31
C ASP A 71 30.60 -0.77 -19.35
N LYS A 72 30.09 0.47 -19.21
CA LYS A 72 30.65 1.50 -18.33
C LYS A 72 29.87 1.67 -17.02
N ILE A 73 28.85 0.86 -16.80
CA ILE A 73 28.11 0.85 -15.53
C ILE A 73 28.95 0.09 -14.51
N GLU A 74 29.18 0.71 -13.35
CA GLU A 74 29.83 0.04 -12.23
C GLU A 74 28.76 -0.51 -11.28
N ILE A 75 28.88 -1.79 -10.94
CA ILE A 75 28.09 -2.44 -9.90
C ILE A 75 29.03 -2.63 -8.72
N ILE A 76 28.80 -1.88 -7.65
CA ILE A 76 29.57 -1.93 -6.41
C ILE A 76 28.87 -2.90 -5.47
N ILE A 77 29.59 -3.92 -5.02
CA ILE A 77 29.06 -4.96 -4.15
C ILE A 77 29.89 -5.00 -2.87
N ASP A 78 29.22 -4.88 -1.73
CA ASP A 78 29.77 -5.11 -0.40
C ASP A 78 28.98 -6.26 0.24
N ALA A 79 29.68 -7.34 0.57
CA ALA A 79 29.05 -8.58 1.03
C ALA A 79 29.78 -9.13 2.26
N GLY A 80 29.01 -9.51 3.27
CA GLY A 80 29.43 -10.25 4.45
C GLY A 80 28.43 -11.35 4.78
N GLU A 81 28.66 -12.09 5.85
CA GLU A 81 27.77 -13.20 6.24
C GLU A 81 26.37 -12.72 6.68
N ASP A 82 26.24 -11.48 7.16
CA ASP A 82 24.99 -10.90 7.68
C ASP A 82 24.34 -9.88 6.72
N TYR A 83 25.02 -9.49 5.64
CA TYR A 83 24.55 -8.44 4.76
C TYR A 83 25.04 -8.57 3.31
N LEU A 84 24.24 -8.09 2.37
CA LEU A 84 24.61 -7.86 0.98
C LEU A 84 24.11 -6.48 0.56
N GLN A 85 25.03 -5.62 0.11
CA GLN A 85 24.72 -4.32 -0.45
C GLN A 85 25.18 -4.24 -1.91
N ILE A 86 24.26 -3.87 -2.79
CA ILE A 86 24.48 -3.70 -4.23
C ILE A 86 24.14 -2.26 -4.59
N GLU A 87 25.08 -1.53 -5.17
CA GLU A 87 24.90 -0.14 -5.62
C GLU A 87 25.31 -0.01 -7.10
N THR A 88 24.46 0.63 -7.90
CA THR A 88 24.68 0.78 -9.34
C THR A 88 25.04 2.22 -9.69
N GLU A 89 26.31 2.48 -10.02
CA GLU A 89 26.79 3.80 -10.42
C GLU A 89 26.79 3.98 -11.95
N TYR A 90 26.16 5.07 -12.40
CA TYR A 90 26.09 5.45 -13.81
C TYR A 90 27.06 6.61 -14.13
N PRO A 91 27.90 6.50 -15.17
CA PRO A 91 28.81 7.58 -15.53
C PRO A 91 28.06 8.85 -15.97
N VAL A 92 28.47 10.00 -15.41
CA VAL A 92 27.82 11.32 -15.49
C VAL A 92 27.44 11.78 -16.91
N PHE A 93 28.18 11.34 -17.94
CA PHE A 93 27.96 11.76 -19.34
C PHE A 93 27.08 10.80 -20.17
N SER A 94 26.49 9.75 -19.57
CA SER A 94 25.89 8.61 -20.28
C SER A 94 24.35 8.63 -20.37
N TRP A 95 23.66 9.66 -19.88
CA TRP A 95 22.18 9.64 -19.86
C TRP A 95 21.54 9.64 -21.25
N PHE A 96 22.22 10.18 -22.28
CA PHE A 96 21.74 10.18 -23.67
C PHE A 96 21.62 8.78 -24.30
N ARG A 97 22.25 7.76 -23.72
CA ARG A 97 22.26 6.38 -24.27
C ARG A 97 21.39 5.39 -23.51
N ARG A 98 20.74 5.85 -22.43
CA ARG A 98 19.81 5.09 -21.56
C ARG A 98 20.29 3.67 -21.22
N PRO A 99 21.54 3.49 -20.75
CA PRO A 99 22.00 2.19 -20.31
C PRO A 99 21.24 1.79 -19.02
N ARG A 100 21.07 0.50 -18.76
CA ARG A 100 20.35 -0.02 -17.59
C ARG A 100 20.91 -1.36 -17.13
N VAL A 101 20.66 -1.70 -15.86
CA VAL A 101 20.95 -3.01 -15.29
C VAL A 101 19.66 -3.61 -14.75
N ASN A 102 19.31 -4.78 -15.24
CA ASN A 102 18.26 -5.58 -14.61
C ASN A 102 18.90 -6.53 -13.61
N TYR A 103 18.29 -6.64 -12.43
CA TYR A 103 18.69 -7.57 -11.39
C TYR A 103 17.60 -8.61 -11.18
N GLU A 104 18.01 -9.87 -11.08
CA GLU A 104 17.16 -10.97 -10.62
C GLU A 104 17.91 -11.68 -9.48
N LEU A 105 17.32 -11.67 -8.28
CA LEU A 105 17.92 -12.23 -7.07
C LEU A 105 17.06 -13.37 -6.53
N TRP A 106 17.72 -14.40 -6.00
CA TRP A 106 17.13 -15.37 -5.09
C TRP A 106 17.74 -15.13 -3.71
N VAL A 107 16.91 -14.87 -2.71
CA VAL A 107 17.31 -14.35 -1.39
C VAL A 107 16.73 -15.24 -0.29
N PRO A 108 17.44 -15.50 0.83
CA PRO A 108 16.88 -16.24 1.96
C PRO A 108 15.55 -15.62 2.40
N GLN A 109 14.52 -16.45 2.55
CA GLN A 109 13.15 -15.97 2.83
C GLN A 109 13.01 -15.21 4.17
N GLY A 110 13.96 -15.34 5.10
CA GLY A 110 13.97 -14.59 6.37
C GLY A 110 14.76 -13.28 6.32
N ALA A 111 15.37 -12.95 5.18
CA ALA A 111 16.28 -11.82 5.08
C ALA A 111 15.53 -10.49 4.87
N THR A 112 15.84 -9.47 5.67
CA THR A 112 15.22 -8.15 5.49
C THR A 112 15.64 -7.51 4.18
N LEU A 113 14.69 -6.85 3.48
CA LEU A 113 14.93 -6.26 2.17
C LEU A 113 14.84 -4.74 2.19
N ARG A 114 15.80 -4.07 1.54
CA ARG A 114 15.77 -2.62 1.29
C ARG A 114 16.08 -2.30 -0.17
N ILE A 115 15.06 -2.00 -0.96
CA ILE A 115 15.20 -1.76 -2.40
C ILE A 115 14.94 -0.29 -2.72
N ILE A 116 15.89 0.32 -3.42
CA ILE A 116 15.76 1.68 -3.95
C ILE A 116 15.90 1.62 -5.46
N ALA A 117 14.93 2.20 -6.16
CA ALA A 117 15.02 2.45 -7.59
C ALA A 117 14.81 3.93 -7.92
N SER A 118 15.63 4.46 -8.82
CA SER A 118 15.32 5.76 -9.43
C SER A 118 14.39 5.59 -10.62
N SER A 119 14.64 4.59 -11.47
CA SER A 119 13.79 4.25 -12.61
C SER A 119 13.75 2.74 -12.86
N GLY A 120 12.58 2.13 -12.80
CA GLY A 120 12.41 0.71 -13.04
C GLY A 120 11.43 0.06 -12.08
N ASP A 121 10.81 -1.01 -12.53
CA ASP A 121 9.83 -1.76 -11.76
C ASP A 121 10.54 -2.67 -10.75
N ILE A 122 9.92 -2.84 -9.59
CA ILE A 122 10.41 -3.68 -8.50
C ILE A 122 9.37 -4.75 -8.24
N GLN A 123 9.79 -6.01 -8.27
CA GLN A 123 8.95 -7.16 -7.94
C GLN A 123 9.61 -7.97 -6.82
N ILE A 124 8.86 -8.29 -5.78
CA ILE A 124 9.30 -9.11 -4.65
C ILE A 124 8.22 -10.13 -4.33
N GLU A 125 8.60 -11.40 -4.23
CA GLU A 125 7.69 -12.50 -3.95
C GLU A 125 8.22 -13.45 -2.87
N GLY A 126 7.35 -13.84 -1.93
CA GLY A 126 7.56 -14.97 -1.01
C GLY A 126 8.36 -14.66 0.25
N GLN A 127 8.58 -13.39 0.58
CA GLN A 127 9.41 -13.01 1.73
C GLN A 127 8.69 -13.28 3.06
N ARG A 128 9.45 -13.64 4.11
CA ARG A 128 8.98 -13.93 5.48
C ARG A 128 9.61 -13.00 6.51
N SER A 129 9.87 -11.77 6.09
CA SER A 129 10.50 -10.72 6.88
C SER A 129 10.14 -9.35 6.31
N ASP A 130 10.54 -8.28 7.01
CA ASP A 130 10.25 -6.91 6.62
C ASP A 130 10.83 -6.54 5.23
N VAL A 131 10.03 -5.78 4.48
CA VAL A 131 10.33 -5.33 3.13
C VAL A 131 10.14 -3.82 3.02
N ARG A 132 11.22 -3.12 2.70
CA ARG A 132 11.21 -1.67 2.45
C ARG A 132 11.57 -1.35 1.01
N VAL A 133 10.68 -0.66 0.30
CA VAL A 133 10.84 -0.38 -1.12
C VAL A 133 10.56 1.10 -1.43
N ASN A 134 11.47 1.76 -2.12
CA ASN A 134 11.26 3.13 -2.59
C ASN A 134 11.64 3.27 -4.07
N ALA A 135 10.70 3.74 -4.88
CA ALA A 135 10.91 4.06 -6.28
C ALA A 135 10.71 5.57 -6.53
N SER A 136 11.54 6.19 -7.37
CA SER A 136 11.20 7.54 -7.88
C SER A 136 10.21 7.43 -9.05
N SER A 137 10.46 6.48 -9.95
CA SER A 137 9.58 6.16 -11.08
C SER A 137 9.63 4.66 -11.36
N GLY A 138 8.48 4.01 -11.42
CA GLY A 138 8.38 2.55 -11.52
C GLY A 138 7.29 1.99 -10.62
N ASN A 139 6.71 0.87 -11.07
CA ASN A 139 5.72 0.13 -10.30
C ASN A 139 6.40 -0.72 -9.23
N ILE A 140 5.74 -0.87 -8.10
CA ILE A 140 6.17 -1.74 -7.01
C ILE A 140 5.12 -2.84 -6.90
N GLU A 141 5.54 -4.09 -7.08
CA GLU A 141 4.71 -5.29 -6.98
C GLU A 141 5.26 -6.20 -5.88
N LEU A 142 4.47 -6.41 -4.83
CA LEU A 142 4.82 -7.21 -3.66
C LEU A 142 3.77 -8.32 -3.52
N ALA A 143 4.20 -9.56 -3.39
CA ALA A 143 3.31 -10.70 -3.26
C ALA A 143 3.81 -11.68 -2.19
N ASP A 144 2.89 -12.25 -1.41
CA ASP A 144 3.20 -13.27 -0.38
C ASP A 144 4.31 -12.80 0.59
N ILE A 145 4.11 -11.63 1.19
CA ILE A 145 5.06 -11.02 2.14
C ILE A 145 4.52 -11.18 3.56
N TRP A 146 5.25 -11.89 4.42
CA TRP A 146 4.90 -12.10 5.83
C TRP A 146 5.89 -11.34 6.71
N GLY A 147 5.54 -10.10 7.04
CA GLY A 147 6.39 -9.10 7.67
C GLY A 147 5.89 -7.70 7.33
N ALA A 148 6.48 -6.67 7.94
CA ALA A 148 6.04 -5.30 7.68
C ALA A 148 6.44 -4.83 6.27
N ILE A 149 5.52 -4.18 5.56
CA ILE A 149 5.74 -3.57 4.25
C ILE A 149 5.81 -2.04 4.38
N ASP A 150 6.90 -1.43 3.93
CA ASP A 150 6.99 0.03 3.71
C ASP A 150 7.33 0.34 2.25
N ALA A 151 6.32 0.68 1.46
CA ALA A 151 6.41 0.90 0.02
C ALA A 151 6.11 2.37 -0.35
N GLY A 152 6.99 2.98 -1.15
CA GLY A 152 6.85 4.37 -1.59
C GLY A 152 7.20 4.56 -3.06
N THR A 153 6.38 5.29 -3.81
CA THR A 153 6.72 5.73 -5.17
C THR A 153 6.27 7.16 -5.44
N SER A 154 7.01 7.91 -6.26
CA SER A 154 6.53 9.24 -6.70
C SER A 154 5.63 9.11 -7.94
N SER A 155 6.09 8.36 -8.94
CA SER A 155 5.44 8.27 -10.26
C SER A 155 5.33 6.82 -10.75
N GLY A 156 4.61 5.99 -9.99
CA GLY A 156 4.29 4.61 -10.34
C GLY A 156 3.16 4.08 -9.46
N SER A 157 2.65 2.88 -9.75
CA SER A 157 1.61 2.25 -8.93
C SER A 157 2.23 1.30 -7.91
N ILE A 158 1.55 1.11 -6.77
CA ILE A 158 1.93 0.13 -5.76
C ILE A 158 0.85 -0.96 -5.74
N ARG A 159 1.28 -2.22 -5.80
CA ARG A 159 0.44 -3.40 -5.63
C ARG A 159 1.04 -4.30 -4.56
N ALA A 160 0.26 -4.62 -3.54
CA ALA A 160 0.61 -5.62 -2.52
C ALA A 160 -0.47 -6.70 -2.50
N GLU A 161 -0.06 -7.97 -2.54
CA GLU A 161 -0.97 -9.12 -2.56
C GLU A 161 -0.61 -10.17 -1.51
N ASP A 162 -1.63 -10.83 -0.96
CA ASP A 162 -1.52 -12.00 -0.08
C ASP A 162 -0.50 -11.79 1.07
N SER A 163 -0.64 -10.68 1.79
CA SER A 163 0.34 -10.24 2.80
C SER A 163 -0.13 -10.53 4.23
N LYS A 164 0.84 -10.72 5.13
CA LYS A 164 0.61 -10.86 6.58
C LYS A 164 1.50 -9.89 7.34
N GLY A 165 0.91 -8.91 8.00
CA GLY A 165 1.63 -7.85 8.70
C GLY A 165 1.18 -6.45 8.31
N ASP A 166 1.78 -5.46 8.95
CA ASP A 166 1.46 -4.05 8.73
C ASP A 166 1.90 -3.57 7.34
N ILE A 167 1.12 -2.66 6.75
CA ILE A 167 1.42 -2.08 5.43
C ILE A 167 1.37 -0.57 5.48
N ILE A 168 2.47 0.07 5.07
CA ILE A 168 2.53 1.51 4.78
C ILE A 168 2.79 1.68 3.28
N ALA A 169 1.82 2.25 2.55
CA ALA A 169 1.94 2.49 1.12
C ALA A 169 1.73 3.97 0.77
N ARG A 170 2.67 4.56 0.03
CA ARG A 170 2.68 5.98 -0.30
C ARG A 170 2.93 6.23 -1.79
N SER A 171 2.04 6.97 -2.45
CA SER A 171 2.17 7.33 -3.87
C SER A 171 1.82 8.79 -4.12
N SER A 172 2.65 9.51 -4.88
CA SER A 172 2.25 10.87 -5.31
C SER A 172 1.27 10.82 -6.48
N SER A 173 1.55 10.06 -7.54
CA SER A 173 0.75 10.15 -8.78
C SER A 173 0.15 8.83 -9.28
N GLY A 174 0.60 7.67 -8.81
CA GLY A 174 0.01 6.38 -9.20
C GLY A 174 -1.01 5.85 -8.20
N SER A 175 -1.73 4.80 -8.62
CA SER A 175 -2.75 4.16 -7.79
C SER A 175 -2.11 3.16 -6.82
N ILE A 176 -2.79 2.91 -5.70
CA ILE A 176 -2.37 1.92 -4.71
C ILE A 176 -3.43 0.83 -4.65
N ARG A 177 -3.03 -0.43 -4.76
CA ARG A 177 -3.89 -1.60 -4.64
C ARG A 177 -3.32 -2.56 -3.59
N ILE A 178 -4.11 -2.90 -2.59
CA ILE A 178 -3.74 -3.91 -1.58
C ILE A 178 -4.85 -4.95 -1.58
N LEU A 179 -4.51 -6.21 -1.88
CA LEU A 179 -5.48 -7.29 -2.04
C LEU A 179 -5.05 -8.47 -1.16
N GLY A 180 -5.91 -8.93 -0.25
CA GLY A 180 -5.58 -10.05 0.63
C GLY A 180 -4.57 -9.65 1.71
N VAL A 181 -5.09 -9.24 2.87
CA VAL A 181 -4.27 -9.09 4.09
C VAL A 181 -4.91 -9.91 5.18
N GLU A 182 -4.17 -10.89 5.71
CA GLU A 182 -4.65 -11.75 6.80
C GLU A 182 -4.13 -11.27 8.15
N ALA A 183 -4.94 -11.43 9.20
CA ALA A 183 -4.53 -11.14 10.58
C ALA A 183 -3.27 -11.95 10.99
N THR A 184 -2.40 -11.34 11.79
CA THR A 184 -1.17 -11.98 12.27
C THR A 184 -1.39 -12.48 13.69
N GLU A 185 -1.20 -13.79 13.91
CA GLU A 185 -1.36 -14.41 15.25
C GLU A 185 -2.73 -14.17 15.91
N GLY A 186 -3.77 -13.88 15.11
CA GLY A 186 -5.12 -13.58 15.58
C GLY A 186 -5.34 -12.11 15.97
N GLU A 187 -4.36 -11.24 15.75
CA GLU A 187 -4.46 -9.79 15.92
C GLU A 187 -4.56 -9.11 14.55
N LEU A 188 -5.45 -8.11 14.44
CA LEU A 188 -5.57 -7.29 13.25
C LEU A 188 -4.29 -6.48 13.03
N ASN A 189 -3.83 -6.42 11.78
CA ASN A 189 -2.69 -5.59 11.40
C ASN A 189 -3.14 -4.12 11.21
N ASP A 190 -2.18 -3.23 10.95
CA ASP A 190 -2.44 -1.85 10.58
C ASP A 190 -2.04 -1.56 9.12
N ILE A 191 -2.98 -0.99 8.35
CA ILE A 191 -2.77 -0.55 6.98
C ILE A 191 -2.93 0.96 6.89
N ARG A 192 -1.85 1.64 6.48
CA ARG A 192 -1.85 3.09 6.21
C ARG A 192 -1.51 3.37 4.75
N VAL A 193 -2.43 4.00 4.03
CA VAL A 193 -2.29 4.28 2.61
C VAL A 193 -2.51 5.75 2.31
N HIS A 194 -1.52 6.37 1.68
CA HIS A 194 -1.64 7.77 1.23
C HIS A 194 -1.34 7.90 -0.25
N ALA A 195 -2.29 8.46 -1.00
CA ALA A 195 -2.13 8.86 -2.39
C ALA A 195 -2.33 10.37 -2.57
N SER A 196 -1.70 11.02 -3.55
CA SER A 196 -2.06 12.42 -3.90
C SER A 196 -3.03 12.49 -5.08
N SER A 197 -2.82 11.69 -6.13
CA SER A 197 -3.68 11.71 -7.33
C SER A 197 -4.14 10.35 -7.85
N GLY A 198 -3.73 9.27 -7.18
CA GLY A 198 -4.16 7.92 -7.50
C GLY A 198 -5.43 7.51 -6.76
N SER A 199 -6.11 6.50 -7.30
CA SER A 199 -7.17 5.80 -6.55
C SER A 199 -6.54 4.79 -5.60
N ILE A 200 -7.21 4.56 -4.47
CA ILE A 200 -6.84 3.55 -3.49
C ILE A 200 -7.88 2.43 -3.58
N VAL A 201 -7.42 1.20 -3.73
CA VAL A 201 -8.27 0.00 -3.74
C VAL A 201 -7.75 -0.98 -2.71
N LEU A 202 -8.57 -1.29 -1.72
CA LEU A 202 -8.30 -2.27 -0.68
C LEU A 202 -9.35 -3.37 -0.79
N LYS A 203 -8.93 -4.63 -0.84
CA LYS A 203 -9.85 -5.76 -0.96
C LYS A 203 -9.41 -6.94 -0.10
N ASP A 204 -10.37 -7.61 0.56
CA ASP A 204 -10.13 -8.82 1.35
C ASP A 204 -9.11 -8.53 2.47
N ILE A 205 -9.47 -7.63 3.39
CA ILE A 205 -8.55 -7.05 4.38
C ILE A 205 -8.96 -7.38 5.81
N GLU A 206 -8.11 -8.05 6.57
CA GLU A 206 -8.22 -8.27 8.01
C GLU A 206 -7.21 -7.36 8.75
N ALA A 207 -7.53 -6.06 8.82
CA ALA A 207 -6.67 -5.03 9.40
C ALA A 207 -7.45 -3.76 9.70
N ASN A 208 -6.91 -2.92 10.60
CA ASN A 208 -7.34 -1.53 10.70
C ASN A 208 -6.83 -0.74 9.49
N ILE A 209 -7.68 0.11 8.92
CA ILE A 209 -7.43 0.85 7.68
C ILE A 209 -7.44 2.35 7.95
N ASP A 210 -6.37 3.02 7.54
CA ASP A 210 -6.23 4.46 7.43
C ASP A 210 -5.89 4.83 5.98
N ALA A 211 -6.89 5.27 5.20
CA ALA A 211 -6.74 5.53 3.77
C ALA A 211 -7.02 7.00 3.42
N GLU A 212 -6.04 7.67 2.80
CA GLU A 212 -6.19 9.07 2.40
C GLU A 212 -5.78 9.30 0.95
N THR A 213 -6.59 10.09 0.22
CA THR A 213 -6.18 10.61 -1.08
C THR A 213 -6.61 12.06 -1.30
N SER A 214 -5.79 12.86 -2.00
CA SER A 214 -6.24 14.21 -2.37
C SER A 214 -7.17 14.18 -3.59
N SER A 215 -6.89 13.30 -4.54
CA SER A 215 -7.70 13.13 -5.75
C SER A 215 -7.66 11.69 -6.22
N GLY A 216 -8.81 11.16 -6.62
CA GLY A 216 -9.00 9.72 -6.86
C GLY A 216 -9.98 9.13 -5.85
N GLY A 217 -10.62 8.02 -6.20
CA GLY A 217 -11.57 7.36 -5.32
C GLY A 217 -10.88 6.46 -4.31
N ILE A 218 -11.56 6.19 -3.20
CA ILE A 218 -11.19 5.13 -2.25
C ILE A 218 -12.26 4.04 -2.37
N SER A 219 -11.83 2.82 -2.67
CA SER A 219 -12.69 1.63 -2.69
C SER A 219 -12.16 0.63 -1.69
N ILE A 220 -12.98 0.26 -0.71
CA ILE A 220 -12.71 -0.80 0.27
C ILE A 220 -13.82 -1.84 0.11
N ASP A 221 -13.44 -3.08 -0.07
CA ASP A 221 -14.33 -4.19 -0.39
C ASP A 221 -13.93 -5.41 0.45
N ASN A 222 -14.88 -5.98 1.20
CA ASN A 222 -14.67 -7.11 2.12
C ASN A 222 -13.53 -6.83 3.12
N SER A 223 -13.84 -6.13 4.21
CA SER A 223 -12.85 -5.74 5.22
C SER A 223 -13.32 -5.98 6.64
N GLN A 224 -12.44 -6.51 7.48
CA GLN A 224 -12.62 -6.70 8.91
C GLN A 224 -11.64 -5.81 9.70
N GLY A 225 -12.18 -4.96 10.57
CA GLY A 225 -11.40 -4.04 11.41
C GLY A 225 -11.91 -2.60 11.34
N ASN A 226 -11.18 -1.68 11.98
CA ASN A 226 -11.59 -0.27 12.02
C ASN A 226 -11.22 0.44 10.73
N ILE A 227 -12.12 1.31 10.22
CA ILE A 227 -11.90 2.04 8.98
C ILE A 227 -11.98 3.55 9.20
N SER A 228 -10.91 4.24 8.79
CA SER A 228 -10.85 5.67 8.56
C SER A 228 -10.47 5.94 7.10
N ALA A 229 -11.25 6.78 6.42
CA ALA A 229 -10.95 7.16 5.04
C ALA A 229 -11.25 8.63 4.76
N SER A 230 -10.33 9.31 4.07
CA SER A 230 -10.53 10.69 3.67
C SER A 230 -10.13 10.98 2.23
N CYS A 231 -10.95 11.78 1.55
CA CYS A 231 -10.66 12.26 0.21
C CYS A 231 -10.92 13.76 0.08
N SER A 232 -10.08 14.51 -0.65
CA SER A 232 -10.46 15.90 -0.99
C SER A 232 -11.43 15.93 -2.18
N SER A 233 -11.12 15.19 -3.25
CA SER A 233 -11.97 15.10 -4.44
C SER A 233 -12.01 13.68 -5.00
N GLY A 234 -13.10 12.97 -4.76
CA GLY A 234 -13.29 11.59 -5.15
C GLY A 234 -14.37 10.91 -4.31
N ASP A 235 -14.92 9.84 -4.88
CA ASP A 235 -15.92 9.02 -4.20
C ASP A 235 -15.24 8.06 -3.22
N ILE A 236 -15.86 7.85 -2.07
CA ILE A 236 -15.48 6.83 -1.09
C ILE A 236 -16.56 5.75 -1.11
N ARG A 237 -16.18 4.53 -1.49
CA ARG A 237 -17.04 3.35 -1.50
C ARG A 237 -16.46 2.30 -0.55
N ILE A 238 -17.25 1.90 0.42
CA ILE A 238 -16.93 0.83 1.37
C ILE A 238 -18.08 -0.17 1.31
N VAL A 239 -17.80 -1.43 1.03
CA VAL A 239 -18.81 -2.50 0.98
C VAL A 239 -18.31 -3.77 1.65
N GLU A 240 -19.24 -4.60 2.11
CA GLU A 240 -18.93 -5.86 2.80
C GLU A 240 -17.99 -5.64 4.00
N ALA A 241 -18.15 -4.51 4.70
CA ALA A 241 -17.31 -4.16 5.84
C ALA A 241 -17.89 -4.66 7.17
N GLN A 242 -17.02 -5.18 8.02
CA GLN A 242 -17.32 -5.73 9.34
C GLN A 242 -16.41 -5.05 10.38
N GLY A 243 -16.99 -4.46 11.42
CA GLY A 243 -16.25 -3.73 12.45
C GLY A 243 -16.71 -2.28 12.61
N ALA A 244 -15.80 -1.37 12.96
CA ALA A 244 -16.15 0.03 13.21
C ALA A 244 -15.73 0.95 12.06
N VAL A 245 -16.59 1.89 11.67
CA VAL A 245 -16.21 2.99 10.77
C VAL A 245 -16.07 4.28 11.55
N GLU A 246 -14.83 4.64 11.91
CA GLU A 246 -14.56 5.77 12.81
C GLU A 246 -14.84 7.11 12.13
N SER A 247 -14.28 7.33 10.93
CA SER A 247 -14.37 8.62 10.24
C SER A 247 -14.22 8.50 8.72
N ILE A 248 -15.28 8.82 8.00
CA ILE A 248 -15.29 8.94 6.53
C ILE A 248 -15.53 10.39 6.12
N ARG A 249 -14.64 10.97 5.33
CA ARG A 249 -14.73 12.38 4.93
C ARG A 249 -14.43 12.59 3.46
N THR A 250 -15.28 13.35 2.77
CA THR A 250 -14.94 13.90 1.45
C THR A 250 -15.31 15.38 1.33
N SER A 251 -14.52 16.18 0.61
CA SER A 251 -14.93 17.56 0.30
C SER A 251 -15.83 17.58 -0.94
N SER A 252 -15.47 16.82 -1.98
CA SER A 252 -16.28 16.67 -3.18
C SER A 252 -16.30 15.21 -3.62
N GLY A 253 -17.47 14.58 -3.55
CA GLY A 253 -17.65 13.18 -3.89
C GLY A 253 -18.74 12.52 -3.07
N LYS A 254 -19.16 11.35 -3.52
CA LYS A 254 -20.17 10.53 -2.85
C LYS A 254 -19.51 9.67 -1.77
N ILE A 255 -20.20 9.50 -0.66
CA ILE A 255 -19.88 8.50 0.35
C ILE A 255 -20.92 7.40 0.24
N TYR A 256 -20.47 6.17 0.01
CA TYR A 256 -21.29 4.99 -0.03
C TYR A 256 -20.69 3.93 0.88
N VAL A 257 -21.40 3.55 1.94
CA VAL A 257 -20.90 2.62 2.96
C VAL A 257 -21.95 1.56 3.25
N GLU A 258 -21.60 0.29 3.11
CA GLU A 258 -22.38 -0.87 3.54
C GLU A 258 -21.62 -1.61 4.65
N LEU A 259 -22.23 -1.71 5.83
CA LEU A 259 -21.68 -2.45 6.98
C LEU A 259 -22.53 -3.69 7.24
N GLU A 260 -21.94 -4.86 7.08
CA GLU A 260 -22.59 -6.15 7.37
C GLU A 260 -22.68 -6.43 8.86
N GLU A 261 -21.67 -5.98 9.60
CA GLU A 261 -21.58 -6.09 11.05
C GLU A 261 -20.95 -4.82 11.61
N VAL A 262 -21.47 -4.33 12.72
CA VAL A 262 -20.95 -3.17 13.43
C VAL A 262 -20.38 -3.64 14.75
N ASP A 263 -19.14 -3.24 15.04
CA ASP A 263 -18.50 -3.53 16.33
C ASP A 263 -19.33 -2.93 17.48
N GLU A 264 -19.73 -3.78 18.44
CA GLU A 264 -20.53 -3.39 19.60
C GLU A 264 -19.76 -2.42 20.53
N ASP A 265 -18.43 -2.47 20.52
CA ASP A 265 -17.57 -1.59 21.32
C ASP A 265 -17.37 -0.21 20.66
N ALA A 266 -17.84 -0.02 19.43
CA ALA A 266 -17.70 1.25 18.73
C ALA A 266 -18.57 2.34 19.38
N SER A 267 -17.92 3.40 19.86
CA SER A 267 -18.62 4.52 20.53
C SER A 267 -19.27 5.50 19.56
N GLN A 268 -18.73 5.65 18.35
CA GLN A 268 -19.24 6.60 17.35
C GLN A 268 -18.81 6.24 15.93
N MET A 269 -19.63 6.62 14.96
CA MET A 269 -19.29 6.63 13.53
C MET A 269 -19.58 8.01 12.94
N SER A 270 -18.67 8.54 12.11
CA SER A 270 -18.80 9.88 11.53
C SER A 270 -18.60 9.87 10.01
N PHE A 271 -19.60 10.37 9.28
CA PHE A 271 -19.57 10.49 7.83
C PHE A 271 -19.82 11.94 7.44
N GLN A 272 -18.92 12.55 6.67
CA GLN A 272 -19.00 13.97 6.33
C GLN A 272 -18.71 14.23 4.86
N SER A 273 -19.61 14.94 4.19
CA SER A 273 -19.41 15.44 2.82
C SER A 273 -19.71 16.93 2.72
N SER A 274 -18.84 17.72 2.09
CA SER A 274 -19.20 19.11 1.77
C SER A 274 -20.07 19.18 0.52
N SER A 275 -19.72 18.43 -0.53
CA SER A 275 -20.48 18.36 -1.77
C SER A 275 -20.56 16.92 -2.27
N GLY A 276 -21.71 16.28 -2.06
CA GLY A 276 -22.01 14.94 -2.52
C GLY A 276 -22.91 14.19 -1.55
N ASP A 277 -23.54 13.14 -2.07
CA ASP A 277 -24.51 12.35 -1.33
C ASP A 277 -23.81 11.40 -0.36
N ILE A 278 -24.46 11.15 0.78
CA ILE A 278 -24.04 10.14 1.75
C ILE A 278 -25.11 9.05 1.78
N SER A 279 -24.72 7.82 1.48
CA SER A 279 -25.56 6.63 1.61
C SER A 279 -24.88 5.66 2.57
N LEU A 280 -25.53 5.42 3.71
CA LEU A 280 -25.10 4.47 4.72
C LEU A 280 -26.12 3.35 4.82
N PHE A 281 -25.65 2.11 4.73
CA PHE A 281 -26.44 0.89 4.90
C PHE A 281 -25.91 0.14 6.12
N LEU A 282 -26.82 -0.24 7.02
CA LEU A 282 -26.51 -0.89 8.30
C LEU A 282 -27.37 -2.13 8.48
N PRO A 283 -27.00 -3.05 9.40
CA PRO A 283 -27.85 -4.17 9.79
C PRO A 283 -29.23 -3.69 10.26
N ALA A 284 -30.28 -4.41 9.89
CA ALA A 284 -31.67 -3.99 10.15
C ALA A 284 -32.04 -3.98 11.65
N ASP A 285 -31.28 -4.69 12.47
CA ASP A 285 -31.43 -4.86 13.91
C ASP A 285 -30.49 -3.99 14.74
N ILE A 286 -29.77 -3.04 14.12
CA ILE A 286 -28.86 -2.16 14.84
C ILE A 286 -29.58 -1.27 15.87
N ASP A 287 -28.98 -1.15 17.05
CA ASP A 287 -29.33 -0.16 18.06
C ASP A 287 -28.35 1.02 17.98
N ALA A 288 -28.86 2.24 17.78
CA ALA A 288 -28.00 3.41 17.56
C ALA A 288 -28.67 4.74 17.90
N GLU A 289 -27.88 5.74 18.29
CA GLU A 289 -28.26 7.14 18.28
C GLU A 289 -27.85 7.77 16.95
N VAL A 290 -28.71 8.56 16.33
CA VAL A 290 -28.44 9.18 15.02
C VAL A 290 -28.51 10.71 15.10
N ASP A 291 -27.53 11.38 14.50
CA ASP A 291 -27.51 12.83 14.25
C ASP A 291 -27.22 13.06 12.77
N ILE A 292 -28.28 13.30 12.00
CA ILE A 292 -28.23 13.50 10.55
C ILE A 292 -28.53 14.95 10.23
N ARG A 293 -27.62 15.63 9.52
CA ARG A 293 -27.82 17.01 9.08
C ARG A 293 -27.42 17.21 7.61
N THR A 294 -28.24 17.97 6.89
CA THR A 294 -27.92 18.51 5.56
C THR A 294 -28.24 20.01 5.51
N THR A 295 -27.65 20.79 4.60
CA THR A 295 -28.05 22.21 4.45
C THR A 295 -29.08 22.40 3.33
N SER A 296 -28.86 21.76 2.17
CA SER A 296 -29.71 21.93 0.98
C SER A 296 -30.33 20.63 0.45
N GLY A 297 -29.93 19.47 0.98
CA GLY A 297 -30.42 18.16 0.52
C GLY A 297 -31.65 17.65 1.27
N ARG A 298 -31.99 16.39 1.00
CA ARG A 298 -33.03 15.63 1.68
C ARG A 298 -32.42 14.57 2.58
N ILE A 299 -33.04 14.37 3.75
CA ILE A 299 -32.78 13.22 4.60
C ILE A 299 -33.84 12.14 4.30
N SER A 300 -33.40 10.91 4.11
CA SER A 300 -34.27 9.74 3.97
C SER A 300 -33.76 8.57 4.79
N THR A 301 -34.68 7.78 5.35
CA THR A 301 -34.31 6.60 6.13
C THR A 301 -35.40 5.54 6.11
N ASP A 302 -34.96 4.29 6.13
CA ASP A 302 -35.82 3.10 6.23
C ASP A 302 -35.99 2.64 7.70
N PHE A 303 -35.23 3.22 8.64
CA PHE A 303 -35.30 2.90 10.07
C PHE A 303 -36.45 3.63 10.76
N ARG A 304 -37.01 2.97 11.79
CA ARG A 304 -37.93 3.60 12.73
C ARG A 304 -37.11 4.35 13.78
N ILE A 305 -37.17 5.67 13.75
CA ILE A 305 -36.43 6.54 14.67
C ILE A 305 -37.38 7.20 15.65
N ALA A 306 -37.11 7.03 16.95
CA ALA A 306 -37.73 7.80 18.01
C ALA A 306 -37.08 9.19 18.04
N VAL A 307 -37.75 10.17 17.44
CA VAL A 307 -37.21 11.54 17.29
C VAL A 307 -37.16 12.25 18.63
N GLU A 308 -36.01 12.85 18.94
CA GLU A 308 -35.86 13.75 20.08
C GLU A 308 -36.16 15.20 19.67
N GLY A 309 -37.06 15.87 20.39
CA GLY A 309 -37.39 17.26 20.11
C GLY A 309 -38.30 17.47 18.90
N THR A 310 -37.95 18.42 18.03
CA THR A 310 -38.77 18.81 16.86
C THR A 310 -38.11 18.32 15.58
N LEU A 311 -38.89 17.64 14.73
CA LEU A 311 -38.41 17.23 13.42
C LEU A 311 -38.28 18.44 12.50
N GLU A 312 -37.05 18.75 12.08
CA GLU A 312 -36.79 19.76 11.07
C GLU A 312 -36.64 19.11 9.69
N LYS A 313 -36.82 19.89 8.62
CA LYS A 313 -36.73 19.37 7.24
C LYS A 313 -35.34 18.81 6.91
N ASN A 314 -34.30 19.40 7.50
CA ASN A 314 -32.90 19.19 7.14
C ASN A 314 -32.06 18.64 8.30
N GLU A 315 -32.70 18.29 9.42
CA GLU A 315 -32.07 17.73 10.60
C GLU A 315 -32.96 16.61 11.16
N LEU A 316 -32.32 15.48 11.47
CA LEU A 316 -32.96 14.33 12.08
C LEU A 316 -32.07 13.86 13.23
N GLN A 317 -32.62 13.96 14.45
CA GLN A 317 -31.99 13.46 15.66
C GLN A 317 -32.94 12.48 16.35
N GLY A 318 -32.41 11.37 16.83
CA GLY A 318 -33.20 10.40 17.56
C GLY A 318 -32.51 9.07 17.74
N THR A 319 -33.29 8.10 18.19
CA THR A 319 -32.81 6.78 18.58
C THR A 319 -33.42 5.69 17.70
N ILE A 320 -32.58 4.78 17.22
CA ILE A 320 -32.96 3.50 16.60
C ILE A 320 -32.85 2.43 17.68
N GLY A 321 -33.92 1.65 17.85
CA GLY A 321 -33.95 0.56 18.82
C GLY A 321 -33.67 1.03 20.26
N ALA A 322 -32.68 0.42 20.93
CA ALA A 322 -32.27 0.74 22.29
C ALA A 322 -31.28 1.93 22.40
N GLY A 323 -30.76 2.43 21.27
CA GLY A 323 -29.67 3.42 21.24
C GLY A 323 -28.29 2.79 21.43
N GLY A 324 -27.28 3.58 21.80
CA GLY A 324 -25.91 3.10 21.98
C GLY A 324 -24.92 3.86 21.11
N ILE A 325 -24.43 3.24 20.03
CA ILE A 325 -23.44 3.87 19.14
C ILE A 325 -23.99 5.15 18.52
N LEU A 326 -23.19 6.22 18.52
CA LEU A 326 -23.58 7.49 17.92
C LEU A 326 -23.16 7.59 16.45
N ILE A 327 -24.13 7.62 15.55
CA ILE A 327 -23.94 7.73 14.10
C ILE A 327 -24.19 9.17 13.66
N ARG A 328 -23.13 9.87 13.23
CA ARG A 328 -23.20 11.24 12.72
C ARG A 328 -23.05 11.27 11.21
N LEU A 329 -24.05 11.81 10.53
CA LEU A 329 -24.07 11.97 9.08
C LEU A 329 -24.22 13.48 8.77
N ARG A 330 -23.20 14.11 8.19
CA ARG A 330 -23.23 15.54 7.85
C ARG A 330 -22.94 15.79 6.37
N ALA A 331 -23.92 16.33 5.66
CA ALA A 331 -23.73 16.87 4.32
C ALA A 331 -23.90 18.39 4.32
N THR A 332 -23.16 19.13 3.50
CA THR A 332 -23.52 20.55 3.23
C THR A 332 -24.44 20.61 2.01
N SER A 333 -23.96 20.13 0.86
CA SER A 333 -24.71 20.04 -0.38
C SER A 333 -24.78 18.59 -0.86
N GLY A 334 -25.87 17.90 -0.54
CA GLY A 334 -26.09 16.50 -0.90
C GLY A 334 -27.21 15.87 -0.10
N ASP A 335 -27.80 14.82 -0.65
CA ASP A 335 -28.80 14.01 0.04
C ASP A 335 -28.12 13.06 1.02
N VAL A 336 -28.80 12.78 2.13
CA VAL A 336 -28.34 11.82 3.13
C VAL A 336 -29.37 10.70 3.25
N SER A 337 -28.92 9.47 3.02
CA SER A 337 -29.73 8.27 3.09
C SER A 337 -29.18 7.32 4.14
N LEU A 338 -30.00 6.93 5.10
CA LEU A 338 -29.70 5.92 6.10
C LEU A 338 -30.63 4.72 5.91
N ARG A 339 -30.13 3.61 5.38
CA ARG A 339 -30.93 2.47 4.94
C ARG A 339 -30.57 1.21 5.73
N SER A 340 -31.53 0.31 5.87
CA SER A 340 -31.21 -1.06 6.27
C SER A 340 -30.65 -1.82 5.07
N LEU A 341 -29.71 -2.74 5.31
CA LEU A 341 -29.31 -3.76 4.34
C LEU A 341 -30.46 -4.72 4.00
#